data_AF-A0A800BT36-F1
#
_entry.id   AF-A0A800BT36-F1
#
_cell.length_a   1.000
_cell.length_b   1.000
_cell.length_c   1.000
_cell.angle_alpha   90.00
_cell.angle_beta   90.00
_cell.angle_gamma   90.00
#
_symmetry.space_group_name_H-M   'P 1'
#
loop_
_entity.id
_entity.type
_entity.pdbx_description
1 polymer ?
#
loop_
_entity_poly.entity_id
_entity_poly.type
_entity_poly.pdbx_seq_one_letter_code
_entity_poly.pdbx_strand_id
1 'polypeptide(L)'
;PVRDAKLALRGLQVEVTPAQTGREVDIAATRELLYERIASLSGGEVELVVHETPPRIPNVCEARVLVETMIGSPLTLDPRAEDLAPWTLDRAAIADMLVIRQVKQDDGRVELEVGLDQGKLRAYIEEIARQIERAPRDARFDFDEVTGTLTPIVHSQEGRVLDVDEAVRLVNAQVATANRVVILPIVIIRPRVADEDAPHLGIKELVSEATTSFKGSSAGRARNIQLAASRFHGLVIPPGEVFSFNEHLGEVSAEAGYEESLIIWGDRTRREPGGGVCQVSTTAFRAAFWGGYPIVERHPHTFRVSWYEPPVGFDATVYPPAVDFKFQNDTPYHLLIETETDMAAGTVTFRFYSTKTGRTVEMEGPIEENVVPHGPPIYEEDPTLPKGTVKQVEWARDGMDVIIYRIIKQDGKVIKREKFFSRYKPWCDVFKVGTKEE
;
A
#
# COMPACT_ATOMS: atom_id res chain seq x y z
N PRO A 1 34.62 51.23 7.27
CA PRO A 1 33.61 50.65 6.34
C PRO A 1 32.39 50.20 7.14
N VAL A 2 31.19 50.22 6.54
CA VAL A 2 29.96 49.74 7.18
C VAL A 2 29.99 48.21 7.34
N ARG A 3 29.46 47.70 8.45
CA ARG A 3 29.34 46.24 8.73
C ARG A 3 28.00 45.94 9.41
N ASP A 4 27.24 45.02 8.84
CA ASP A 4 25.99 44.52 9.43
C ASP A 4 26.27 43.66 10.68
N ALA A 5 25.37 43.67 11.66
CA ALA A 5 25.43 42.72 12.77
C ALA A 5 25.24 41.29 12.23
N LYS A 6 25.91 40.32 12.85
CA LYS A 6 25.83 38.91 12.47
C LYS A 6 25.50 38.03 13.67
N LEU A 7 24.71 37.01 13.42
CA LEU A 7 24.38 35.95 14.37
C LEU A 7 24.88 34.63 13.77
N ALA A 8 25.64 33.86 14.53
CA ALA A 8 26.11 32.54 14.14
C ALA A 8 25.89 31.54 15.27
N LEU A 9 25.63 30.28 14.92
CA LEU A 9 25.50 29.18 15.86
C LEU A 9 26.72 28.26 15.71
N ARG A 10 27.45 28.03 16.81
CA ARG A 10 28.54 27.04 16.88
C ARG A 10 28.19 25.97 17.91
N GLY A 11 27.69 24.83 17.43
CA GLY A 11 27.10 23.82 18.31
C GLY A 11 25.86 24.38 19.02
N LEU A 12 25.93 24.52 20.34
CA LEU A 12 24.87 25.12 21.16
C LEU A 12 25.20 26.55 21.64
N GLN A 13 26.32 27.13 21.19
CA GLN A 13 26.71 28.49 21.55
C GLN A 13 26.32 29.48 20.45
N VAL A 14 25.65 30.55 20.87
CA VAL A 14 25.23 31.66 20.00
C VAL A 14 26.32 32.74 20.00
N GLU A 15 26.93 33.00 18.86
CA GLU A 15 27.95 34.03 18.66
C GLU A 15 27.33 35.27 17.99
N VAL A 16 27.56 36.45 18.56
CA VAL A 16 27.10 37.73 18.00
C VAL A 16 28.29 38.60 17.60
N THR A 17 28.27 39.08 16.35
CA THR A 17 29.17 40.15 15.90
C THR A 17 28.39 41.46 15.81
N PRO A 18 28.73 42.50 16.61
CA PRO A 18 28.04 43.79 16.55
C PRO A 18 28.17 44.49 15.20
N ALA A 19 27.14 45.26 14.84
CA ALA A 19 27.20 46.14 13.67
C ALA A 19 28.21 47.28 13.87
N GLN A 20 28.65 47.87 12.76
CA GLN A 20 29.55 49.02 12.75
C GLN A 20 29.06 50.01 11.68
N THR A 21 28.79 51.25 12.09
CA THR A 21 28.50 52.36 11.17
C THR A 21 29.73 52.66 10.32
N GLY A 22 29.53 52.76 9.01
CA GLY A 22 30.57 53.20 8.08
C GLY A 22 30.77 54.70 8.22
N ARG A 23 32.02 55.14 8.23
CA ARG A 23 32.39 56.56 8.18
C ARG A 23 33.35 56.75 7.02
N GLU A 24 33.01 57.68 6.14
CA GLU A 24 33.86 58.11 5.04
C GLU A 24 34.03 59.62 5.11
N VAL A 25 35.28 60.08 5.05
CA VAL A 25 35.56 61.51 5.05
C VAL A 25 35.19 62.05 3.67
N ASP A 26 34.35 63.07 3.63
CA ASP A 26 34.14 63.88 2.43
C ASP A 26 35.37 64.76 2.23
N ILE A 27 36.31 64.25 1.44
CA ILE A 27 37.59 64.91 1.18
C ILE A 27 37.36 66.29 0.55
N ALA A 28 36.37 66.42 -0.34
CA ALA A 28 36.09 67.66 -1.02
C ALA A 28 35.55 68.72 -0.04
N ALA A 29 34.50 68.38 0.71
CA ALA A 29 33.90 69.29 1.69
C ALA A 29 34.88 69.66 2.82
N THR A 30 35.66 68.68 3.30
CA THR A 30 36.70 68.90 4.32
C THR A 30 37.81 69.82 3.79
N ARG A 31 38.18 69.71 2.51
CA ARG A 31 39.22 70.54 1.89
C ARG A 31 38.77 72.00 1.76
N GLU A 32 37.51 72.26 1.43
CA GLU A 32 36.98 73.63 1.40
C GLU A 32 37.05 74.28 2.79
N LEU A 33 36.64 73.57 3.84
CA LEU A 33 36.75 74.06 5.22
C LEU A 33 38.21 74.34 5.63
N LEU A 34 39.16 73.50 5.18
CA LEU A 34 40.58 73.72 5.38
C LEU A 34 41.07 75.00 4.67
N TYR A 35 40.67 75.21 3.41
CA TYR A 35 41.07 76.40 2.66
C TYR A 35 40.53 77.70 3.28
N GLU A 36 39.26 77.73 3.68
CA GLU A 36 38.66 78.87 4.36
C GLU A 36 39.40 79.20 5.67
N ARG A 37 39.74 78.17 6.44
CA ARG A 37 40.46 78.33 7.70
C ARG A 37 41.88 78.86 7.49
N ILE A 38 42.63 78.28 6.54
CA ILE A 38 43.99 78.72 6.20
C ILE A 38 43.99 80.17 5.70
N ALA A 39 43.04 80.54 4.83
CA ALA A 39 42.92 81.89 4.31
C ALA A 39 42.66 82.94 5.40
N SER A 40 42.01 82.54 6.51
CA SER A 40 41.75 83.42 7.65
C SER A 40 42.95 83.67 8.58
N LEU A 41 44.08 82.96 8.38
CA LEU A 41 45.27 82.98 9.24
C LEU A 41 45.01 82.70 10.73
N SER A 42 43.85 82.14 11.07
CA SER A 42 43.50 81.75 12.42
C SER A 42 43.91 80.30 12.69
N GLY A 43 44.74 80.07 13.71
CA GLY A 43 45.03 78.72 14.18
C GLY A 43 43.78 78.06 14.79
N GLY A 44 43.64 76.74 14.65
CA GLY A 44 42.53 75.99 15.25
C GLY A 44 42.31 74.62 14.62
N GLU A 45 41.32 73.91 15.13
CA GLU A 45 40.90 72.59 14.62
C GLU A 45 39.88 72.74 13.49
N VAL A 46 39.97 71.88 12.47
CA VAL A 46 38.97 71.74 11.41
C VAL A 46 38.29 70.39 11.60
N GLU A 47 36.98 70.41 11.83
CA GLU A 47 36.19 69.19 11.87
C GLU A 47 36.12 68.57 10.48
N LEU A 48 36.44 67.28 10.40
CA LEU A 48 36.30 66.51 9.17
C LEU A 48 34.80 66.39 8.84
N VAL A 49 34.42 66.66 7.60
CA VAL A 49 33.07 66.33 7.12
C VAL A 49 33.03 64.84 6.87
N VAL A 50 32.17 64.14 7.61
CA VAL A 50 32.06 62.68 7.54
C VAL A 50 30.66 62.30 7.10
N HIS A 51 30.57 61.50 6.05
CA HIS A 51 29.33 60.82 5.68
C HIS A 51 29.24 59.50 6.45
N GLU A 52 28.14 59.33 7.17
CA GLU A 52 27.86 58.09 7.88
C GLU A 52 26.93 57.19 7.07
N THR A 53 27.30 55.92 6.93
CA THR A 53 26.48 54.89 6.31
C THR A 53 26.03 53.91 7.40
N PRO A 54 24.75 53.91 7.80
CA PRO A 54 24.25 52.98 8.81
C PRO A 54 24.25 51.54 8.27
N PRO A 55 24.47 50.54 9.15
CA PRO A 55 24.31 49.14 8.78
C PRO A 55 22.85 48.83 8.42
N ARG A 56 22.64 47.89 7.50
CA ARG A 56 21.29 47.40 7.15
C ARG A 56 20.68 46.58 8.28
N ILE A 57 21.51 45.88 9.05
CA ILE A 57 21.11 45.13 10.25
C ILE A 57 21.84 45.74 11.46
N PRO A 58 21.18 46.62 12.23
CA PRO A 58 21.82 47.34 13.33
C PRO A 58 22.05 46.48 14.58
N ASN A 59 21.17 45.49 14.85
CA ASN A 59 21.31 44.54 15.94
C ASN A 59 20.65 43.19 15.59
N VAL A 60 20.92 42.16 16.41
CA VAL A 60 20.37 40.81 16.25
C VAL A 60 19.72 40.32 17.55
N CYS A 61 19.28 41.23 18.42
CA CYS A 61 18.84 40.88 19.78
C CYS A 61 17.62 39.95 19.78
N GLU A 62 16.60 40.24 18.96
CA GLU A 62 15.39 39.42 18.86
C GLU A 62 15.70 38.03 18.30
N ALA A 63 16.43 37.97 17.18
CA ALA A 63 16.88 36.72 16.58
C ALA A 63 17.73 35.89 17.55
N ARG A 64 18.61 36.53 18.34
CA ARG A 64 19.39 35.86 19.38
C ARG A 64 18.50 35.20 20.44
N VAL A 65 17.55 35.96 21.00
CA VAL A 65 16.63 35.42 22.03
C VAL A 65 15.83 34.25 21.47
N LEU A 66 15.39 34.34 20.21
CA LEU A 66 14.65 33.27 19.54
C LEU A 66 15.52 32.01 19.38
N VAL A 67 16.76 32.15 18.88
CA VAL A 67 17.72 31.04 18.78
C VAL A 67 17.98 30.40 20.14
N GLU A 68 18.30 31.21 21.16
CA GLU A 68 18.57 30.74 22.52
C GLU A 68 17.36 30.01 23.13
N THR A 69 16.14 30.47 22.84
CA THR A 69 14.90 29.82 23.28
C THR A 69 14.71 28.48 22.58
N MET A 70 14.92 28.42 21.26
CA MET A 70 14.77 27.19 20.47
C MET A 70 15.73 26.09 20.95
N ILE A 71 17.00 26.43 21.16
CA ILE A 71 18.04 25.46 21.57
C ILE A 71 18.19 25.31 23.10
N GLY A 72 17.41 26.06 23.88
CA GLY A 72 17.54 26.11 25.34
C GLY A 72 17.10 24.82 26.04
N SER A 73 16.14 24.10 25.46
CA SER A 73 15.58 22.85 25.99
C SER A 73 15.11 21.92 24.87
N PRO A 74 15.05 20.59 25.09
CA PRO A 74 14.46 19.69 24.11
C PRO A 74 12.97 19.99 23.87
N LEU A 75 12.43 19.49 22.76
CA LEU A 75 11.00 19.51 22.46
C LEU A 75 10.47 18.06 22.49
N THR A 76 9.43 17.82 23.28
CA THR A 76 8.76 16.52 23.37
C THR A 76 7.65 16.42 22.33
N LEU A 77 7.65 15.34 21.56
CA LEU A 77 6.61 14.99 20.59
C LEU A 77 5.79 13.84 21.16
N ASP A 78 4.60 14.15 21.66
CA ASP A 78 3.73 13.23 22.39
C ASP A 78 2.67 12.62 21.45
N PRO A 79 2.68 11.31 21.19
CA PRO A 79 1.66 10.64 20.38
C PRO A 79 0.28 10.57 21.04
N ARG A 80 0.18 10.74 22.36
CA ARG A 80 -1.04 10.44 23.14
C ARG A 80 -1.63 9.07 22.83
N ALA A 81 -0.77 8.09 22.59
CA ALA A 81 -1.16 6.70 22.36
C ALA A 81 -0.52 5.83 23.45
N GLU A 82 -1.30 4.93 24.06
CA GLU A 82 -0.86 4.10 25.18
C GLU A 82 0.29 3.14 24.81
N ASP A 83 0.37 2.76 23.54
CA ASP A 83 1.36 1.82 23.00
C ASP A 83 2.59 2.50 22.37
N LEU A 84 2.70 3.84 22.44
CA LEU A 84 3.82 4.59 21.87
C LEU A 84 4.47 5.50 22.92
N ALA A 85 5.80 5.44 23.00
CA ALA A 85 6.57 6.38 23.80
C ALA A 85 6.70 7.74 23.09
N PRO A 86 6.73 8.87 23.81
CA PRO A 86 7.04 10.16 23.23
C PRO A 86 8.44 10.22 22.60
N TRP A 87 8.58 10.95 21.49
CA TRP A 87 9.88 11.27 20.91
C TRP A 87 10.44 12.56 21.49
N THR A 88 11.76 12.66 21.50
CA THR A 88 12.45 13.88 21.94
C THR A 88 13.25 14.44 20.76
N LEU A 89 12.87 15.64 20.33
CA LEU A 89 13.70 16.46 19.46
C LEU A 89 14.69 17.20 20.37
N ASP A 90 15.89 16.65 20.49
CA ASP A 90 16.90 17.16 21.40
C ASP A 90 17.49 18.51 20.95
N ARG A 91 18.26 19.12 21.84
CA ARG A 91 18.86 20.44 21.60
C ARG A 91 19.83 20.44 20.41
N ALA A 92 20.55 19.35 20.19
CA ALA A 92 21.51 19.23 19.10
C ALA A 92 20.80 19.08 17.75
N ALA A 93 19.71 18.31 17.70
CA ALA A 93 18.85 18.19 16.54
C ALA A 93 18.18 19.52 16.17
N ILE A 94 17.66 20.26 17.16
CA ILE A 94 17.10 21.60 16.94
C ILE A 94 18.19 22.54 16.38
N ALA A 95 19.39 22.51 16.95
CA ALA A 95 20.52 23.32 16.49
C ALA A 95 20.95 22.96 15.05
N ASP A 96 20.99 21.68 14.68
CA ASP A 96 21.33 21.25 13.32
C ASP A 96 20.27 21.65 12.28
N MET A 97 19.00 21.71 12.71
CA MET A 97 17.88 22.16 11.87
C MET A 97 17.74 23.68 11.83
N LEU A 98 18.45 24.44 12.64
CA LEU A 98 18.25 25.89 12.76
C LEU A 98 18.76 26.63 11.52
N VAL A 99 17.90 27.48 10.94
CA VAL A 99 18.23 28.35 9.82
C VAL A 99 17.99 29.81 10.19
N ILE A 100 18.94 30.68 9.82
CA ILE A 100 18.86 32.11 10.01
C ILE A 100 18.93 32.74 8.61
N ARG A 101 17.87 33.40 8.18
CA ARG A 101 17.75 34.01 6.85
C ARG A 101 17.57 35.52 6.96
N GLN A 102 18.08 36.26 5.98
CA GLN A 102 17.81 37.69 5.86
C GLN A 102 16.56 37.88 5.01
N VAL A 103 15.55 38.57 5.57
CA VAL A 103 14.31 38.90 4.87
C VAL A 103 14.23 40.40 4.71
N LYS A 104 13.92 40.84 3.49
CA LYS A 104 13.71 42.25 3.19
C LYS A 104 12.24 42.58 3.40
N GLN A 105 11.96 43.53 4.29
CA GLN A 105 10.62 44.05 4.55
C GLN A 105 10.20 45.05 3.45
N ASP A 106 8.91 45.32 3.36
CA ASP A 106 8.32 46.24 2.37
C ASP A 106 8.87 47.68 2.49
N ASP A 107 9.29 48.08 3.69
CA ASP A 107 9.91 49.38 3.98
C ASP A 107 11.43 49.44 3.64
N GLY A 108 11.98 48.35 3.11
CA GLY A 108 13.38 48.25 2.72
C GLY A 108 14.34 47.83 3.85
N ARG A 109 13.87 47.67 5.09
CA ARG A 109 14.67 47.11 6.19
C ARG A 109 14.98 45.64 5.95
N VAL A 110 16.12 45.18 6.48
CA VAL A 110 16.51 43.77 6.46
C VAL A 110 16.46 43.23 7.87
N GLU A 111 15.66 42.19 8.08
CA GLU A 111 15.50 41.51 9.37
C GLU A 111 16.01 40.07 9.28
N LEU A 112 16.37 39.49 10.43
CA LEU A 112 16.75 38.09 10.52
C LEU A 112 15.54 37.25 10.91
N GLU A 113 15.11 36.39 9.99
CA GLU A 113 14.12 35.34 10.27
C GLU A 113 14.87 34.11 10.79
N VAL A 114 14.44 33.60 11.95
CA VAL A 114 14.96 32.38 12.55
C VAL A 114 13.86 31.33 12.52
N GLY A 115 14.20 30.14 12.02
CA GLY A 115 13.29 29.02 12.00
C GLY A 115 14.02 27.70 11.88
N LEU A 116 13.27 26.64 11.63
CA LEU A 116 13.81 25.33 11.29
C LEU A 116 13.84 25.15 9.77
N ASP A 117 14.86 24.43 9.30
CA ASP A 117 14.94 23.96 7.93
C ASP A 117 13.77 23.00 7.69
N GLN A 118 12.87 23.41 6.80
CA GLN A 118 11.64 22.68 6.54
C GLN A 118 11.90 21.29 5.96
N GLY A 119 12.97 21.10 5.18
CA GLY A 119 13.33 19.81 4.61
C GLY A 119 13.83 18.85 5.69
N LYS A 120 14.76 19.32 6.55
CA LYS A 120 15.28 18.51 7.66
C LYS A 120 14.20 18.17 8.69
N LEU A 121 13.38 19.14 9.07
CA LEU A 121 12.28 18.93 10.02
C LEU A 121 11.27 17.93 9.45
N ARG A 122 10.85 18.10 8.19
CA ARG A 122 9.92 17.17 7.55
C ARG A 122 10.49 15.75 7.52
N ALA A 123 11.74 15.57 7.09
CA ALA A 123 12.38 14.26 7.04
C ALA A 123 12.43 13.58 8.42
N TYR A 124 12.68 14.35 9.49
CA TYR A 124 12.65 13.86 10.86
C TYR A 124 11.23 13.41 11.27
N ILE A 125 10.21 14.21 10.97
CA ILE A 125 8.82 13.87 11.26
C ILE A 125 8.34 12.68 10.43
N GLU A 126 8.78 12.52 9.18
CA GLU A 126 8.46 11.37 8.32
C GLU A 126 9.06 10.05 8.86
N GLU A 127 10.22 10.10 9.52
CA GLU A 127 10.77 8.93 10.21
C GLU A 127 9.91 8.52 11.41
N ILE A 128 9.41 9.50 12.18
CA ILE A 128 8.45 9.24 13.25
C ILE A 128 7.13 8.71 12.67
N ALA A 129 6.66 9.27 11.56
CA ALA A 129 5.44 8.83 10.89
C ALA A 129 5.49 7.34 10.52
N ARG A 130 6.61 6.85 9.98
CA ARG A 130 6.81 5.42 9.67
C ARG A 130 6.73 4.50 10.89
N GLN A 131 7.16 4.99 12.07
CA GLN A 131 7.08 4.22 13.32
C GLN A 131 5.68 4.23 13.92
N ILE A 132 4.90 5.29 13.66
CA ILE A 132 3.51 5.41 14.08
C ILE A 132 2.59 4.59 13.17
N GLU A 133 2.88 4.57 11.87
CA GLU A 133 2.03 4.01 10.84
C GLU A 133 1.64 2.55 11.15
N ARG A 134 0.33 2.33 11.18
CA ARG A 134 -0.26 1.00 11.33
C ARG A 134 -1.46 0.93 10.40
N ALA A 135 -1.48 -0.04 9.49
CA ALA A 135 -2.63 -0.26 8.65
C ALA A 135 -3.83 -0.75 9.47
N PRO A 136 -5.07 -0.34 9.16
CA PRO A 136 -6.25 -0.94 9.76
C PRO A 136 -6.36 -2.40 9.32
N ARG A 137 -6.93 -3.24 10.19
CA ARG A 137 -7.21 -4.65 9.88
C ARG A 137 -8.67 -4.96 10.18
N ASP A 138 -9.36 -5.46 9.16
CA ASP A 138 -10.75 -5.89 9.27
C ASP A 138 -10.88 -7.13 10.16
N ALA A 139 -11.97 -7.20 10.93
CA ALA A 139 -12.36 -8.42 11.63
C ALA A 139 -12.74 -9.52 10.61
N ARG A 140 -12.53 -10.77 11.03
CA ARG A 140 -13.01 -11.95 10.31
C ARG A 140 -13.95 -12.74 11.20
N PHE A 141 -14.94 -13.38 10.59
CA PHE A 141 -16.01 -14.05 11.32
C PHE A 141 -16.25 -15.46 10.81
N ASP A 142 -16.74 -16.32 11.70
CA ASP A 142 -17.50 -17.52 11.35
C ASP A 142 -19.00 -17.25 11.55
N PHE A 143 -19.82 -17.88 10.73
CA PHE A 143 -21.27 -17.87 10.84
C PHE A 143 -21.77 -19.14 11.53
N ASP A 144 -22.44 -18.96 12.66
CA ASP A 144 -23.14 -20.04 13.34
C ASP A 144 -24.52 -20.24 12.71
N GLU A 145 -24.68 -21.29 11.91
CA GLU A 145 -25.95 -21.63 11.25
C GLU A 145 -27.09 -21.95 12.21
N VAL A 146 -26.79 -22.36 13.45
CA VAL A 146 -27.81 -22.71 14.46
C VAL A 146 -28.40 -21.45 15.07
N THR A 147 -27.54 -20.49 15.43
CA THR A 147 -27.97 -19.24 16.10
C THR A 147 -28.20 -18.09 15.13
N GLY A 148 -27.67 -18.17 13.92
CA GLY A 148 -27.66 -17.09 12.93
C GLY A 148 -26.75 -15.93 13.32
N THR A 149 -25.69 -16.18 14.10
CA THR A 149 -24.81 -15.14 14.64
C THR A 149 -23.39 -15.25 14.09
N LEU A 150 -22.66 -14.13 14.15
CA LEU A 150 -21.26 -14.05 13.71
C LEU A 150 -20.34 -14.09 14.92
N THR A 151 -19.34 -14.96 14.88
CA THR A 151 -18.30 -15.07 15.91
C THR A 151 -16.97 -14.57 15.35
N PRO A 152 -16.32 -13.58 15.98
CA PRO A 152 -15.03 -13.10 15.52
C PRO A 152 -13.95 -14.18 15.69
N ILE A 153 -13.27 -14.49 14.59
CA ILE A 153 -12.11 -15.41 14.55
C ILE A 153 -10.78 -14.68 14.37
N VAL A 154 -10.83 -13.45 13.85
CA VAL A 154 -9.72 -12.50 13.85
C VAL A 154 -10.27 -11.16 14.28
N HIS A 155 -9.72 -10.62 15.36
CA HIS A 155 -10.12 -9.31 15.86
C HIS A 155 -9.63 -8.18 14.97
N SER A 156 -10.51 -7.19 14.81
CA SER A 156 -10.22 -5.96 14.09
C SER A 156 -9.15 -5.14 14.80
N GLN A 157 -8.47 -4.28 14.06
CA GLN A 157 -7.47 -3.36 14.60
C GLN A 157 -7.60 -2.02 13.91
N GLU A 158 -7.66 -0.95 14.70
CA GLU A 158 -7.60 0.40 14.18
C GLU A 158 -6.23 0.69 13.57
N GLY A 159 -6.25 1.25 12.38
CA GLY A 159 -5.09 1.85 11.77
C GLY A 159 -4.79 3.21 12.34
N ARG A 160 -3.60 3.72 12.07
CA ARG A 160 -3.23 5.10 12.39
C ARG A 160 -2.17 5.62 11.44
N VAL A 161 -2.22 6.92 11.17
CA VAL A 161 -1.23 7.65 10.37
C VAL A 161 -0.99 9.01 11.02
N LEU A 162 0.25 9.51 10.94
CA LEU A 162 0.59 10.85 11.39
C LEU A 162 0.26 11.86 10.27
N ASP A 163 -0.45 12.94 10.61
CA ASP A 163 -0.52 14.11 9.73
C ASP A 163 0.82 14.87 9.79
N VAL A 164 1.69 14.59 8.83
CA VAL A 164 3.05 15.14 8.77
C VAL A 164 3.02 16.66 8.59
N ASP A 165 2.11 17.19 7.77
CA ASP A 165 2.06 18.62 7.49
C ASP A 165 1.62 19.40 8.73
N GLU A 166 0.60 18.91 9.43
CA GLU A 166 0.15 19.49 10.69
C GLU A 166 1.20 19.33 11.80
N ALA A 167 1.88 18.18 11.87
CA ALA A 167 2.95 17.97 12.84
C ALA A 167 4.11 18.96 12.65
N VAL A 168 4.54 19.19 11.39
CA VAL A 168 5.55 20.19 11.05
C VAL A 168 5.09 21.60 11.44
N ARG A 169 3.82 21.95 11.18
CA ARG A 169 3.25 23.24 11.56
C ARG A 169 3.27 23.44 13.08
N LEU A 170 2.86 22.43 13.83
CA LEU A 170 2.82 22.44 15.29
C LEU A 170 4.23 22.55 15.88
N VAL A 171 5.22 21.81 15.35
CA VAL A 171 6.61 21.93 15.80
C VAL A 171 7.16 23.33 15.56
N ASN A 172 6.97 23.90 14.37
CA ASN A 172 7.41 25.28 14.08
C ASN A 172 6.75 26.31 15.02
N ALA A 173 5.47 26.13 15.34
CA ALA A 173 4.76 27.02 16.26
C ALA A 173 5.25 26.88 17.72
N GLN A 174 5.64 25.67 18.14
CA GLN A 174 5.96 25.36 19.53
C GLN A 174 7.45 25.50 19.88
N VAL A 175 8.35 25.32 18.91
CA VAL A 175 9.82 25.28 19.11
C VAL A 175 10.40 26.58 19.65
N ALA A 176 9.69 27.70 19.55
CA ALA A 176 10.11 29.00 20.08
C ALA A 176 9.39 29.39 21.39
N THR A 177 8.59 28.50 21.98
CA THR A 177 7.76 28.83 23.15
C THR A 177 8.23 28.16 24.43
N ALA A 178 7.71 28.64 25.57
CA ALA A 178 7.97 28.05 26.88
C ALA A 178 7.34 26.66 27.07
N ASN A 179 6.22 26.37 26.40
CA ASN A 179 5.65 25.04 26.39
C ASN A 179 6.43 24.18 25.38
N ARG A 180 7.07 23.11 25.86
CA ARG A 180 7.96 22.25 25.08
C ARG A 180 7.33 20.91 24.69
N VAL A 181 6.01 20.86 24.61
CA VAL A 181 5.28 19.64 24.24
C VAL A 181 4.44 19.92 23.00
N VAL A 182 4.64 19.11 21.97
CA VAL A 182 3.81 19.05 20.77
C VAL A 182 3.03 17.75 20.83
N ILE A 183 1.70 17.84 20.77
CA ILE A 183 0.84 16.68 20.62
C ILE A 183 0.83 16.33 19.13
N LEU A 184 1.22 15.10 18.80
CA LEU A 184 1.27 14.66 17.43
C LEU A 184 -0.16 14.44 16.88
N PRO A 185 -0.48 15.02 15.71
CA PRO A 185 -1.80 14.88 15.09
C PRO A 185 -1.92 13.50 14.42
N ILE A 186 -2.21 12.48 15.23
CA ILE A 186 -2.42 11.11 14.75
C ILE A 186 -3.88 10.96 14.32
N VAL A 187 -4.10 10.55 13.08
CA VAL A 187 -5.40 10.21 12.53
C VAL A 187 -5.63 8.71 12.72
N ILE A 188 -6.67 8.35 13.46
CA ILE A 188 -7.10 6.96 13.64
C ILE A 188 -7.97 6.55 12.44
N ILE A 189 -7.66 5.40 11.86
CA ILE A 189 -8.34 4.84 10.69
C ILE A 189 -9.13 3.62 11.16
N ARG A 190 -10.47 3.74 11.16
CA ARG A 190 -11.35 2.61 11.49
C ARG A 190 -11.20 1.52 10.42
N PRO A 191 -11.14 0.23 10.80
CA PRO A 191 -11.28 -0.85 9.83
C PRO A 191 -12.64 -0.78 9.10
N ARG A 192 -12.70 -1.33 7.89
CA ARG A 192 -13.94 -1.39 7.11
C ARG A 192 -14.98 -2.25 7.82
N VAL A 193 -14.52 -3.28 8.52
CA VAL A 193 -15.36 -4.17 9.34
C VAL A 193 -14.70 -4.32 10.71
N ALA A 194 -15.35 -3.81 11.75
CA ALA A 194 -14.90 -3.93 13.13
C ALA A 194 -15.62 -5.07 13.87
N ASP A 195 -15.10 -5.50 15.02
CA ASP A 195 -15.73 -6.55 15.84
C ASP A 195 -17.16 -6.17 16.25
N GLU A 196 -17.37 -4.91 16.63
CA GLU A 196 -18.67 -4.39 17.05
C GLU A 196 -19.71 -4.29 15.92
N ASP A 197 -19.28 -4.40 14.65
CA ASP A 197 -20.20 -4.33 13.50
C ASP A 197 -21.00 -5.63 13.33
N ALA A 198 -20.55 -6.75 13.91
CA ALA A 198 -21.12 -8.08 13.69
C ALA A 198 -22.67 -8.14 13.73
N PRO A 199 -23.37 -7.54 14.71
CA PRO A 199 -24.84 -7.55 14.76
C PRO A 199 -25.53 -6.74 13.65
N HIS A 200 -24.80 -5.87 12.96
CA HIS A 200 -25.30 -4.90 12.00
C HIS A 200 -24.89 -5.19 10.55
N LEU A 201 -24.06 -6.22 10.30
CA LEU A 201 -23.59 -6.56 8.95
C LEU A 201 -24.70 -7.07 8.01
N GLY A 202 -25.81 -7.55 8.57
CA GLY A 202 -26.94 -8.05 7.78
C GLY A 202 -26.68 -9.41 7.12
N ILE A 203 -25.76 -10.20 7.66
CA ILE A 203 -25.50 -11.58 7.26
C ILE A 203 -26.43 -12.49 8.06
N LYS A 204 -27.24 -13.31 7.38
CA LYS A 204 -28.33 -14.09 8.01
C LYS A 204 -28.42 -15.53 7.57
N GLU A 205 -27.94 -15.86 6.38
CA GLU A 205 -28.12 -17.19 5.78
C GLU A 205 -27.14 -17.42 4.63
N LEU A 206 -26.94 -18.71 4.28
CA LEU A 206 -26.22 -19.11 3.09
C LEU A 206 -26.98 -18.63 1.84
N VAL A 207 -26.30 -17.87 0.99
CA VAL A 207 -26.85 -17.34 -0.27
C VAL A 207 -26.23 -17.99 -1.51
N SER A 208 -25.02 -18.54 -1.40
CA SER A 208 -24.41 -19.32 -2.47
C SER A 208 -23.28 -20.21 -1.97
N GLU A 209 -22.99 -21.29 -2.69
CA GLU A 209 -21.81 -22.10 -2.46
C GLU A 209 -21.30 -22.74 -3.74
N ALA A 210 -20.03 -23.15 -3.72
CA ALA A 210 -19.48 -24.03 -4.73
C ALA A 210 -18.37 -24.91 -4.15
N THR A 211 -18.29 -26.14 -4.66
CA THR A 211 -17.26 -27.11 -4.30
C THR A 211 -16.54 -27.60 -5.55
N THR A 212 -15.22 -27.75 -5.47
CA THR A 212 -14.43 -28.47 -6.50
C THR A 212 -13.60 -29.58 -5.87
N SER A 213 -13.29 -30.63 -6.63
CA SER A 213 -12.49 -31.76 -6.16
C SER A 213 -11.05 -31.68 -6.63
N PHE A 214 -10.11 -31.88 -5.71
CA PHE A 214 -8.69 -32.11 -5.97
C PHE A 214 -8.27 -33.55 -5.65
N LYS A 215 -9.23 -34.48 -5.55
CA LYS A 215 -8.97 -35.89 -5.26
C LYS A 215 -7.95 -36.48 -6.24
N GLY A 216 -6.93 -37.14 -5.71
CA GLY A 216 -5.81 -37.68 -6.50
C GLY A 216 -4.67 -36.69 -6.74
N SER A 217 -4.75 -35.48 -6.18
CA SER A 217 -3.64 -34.52 -6.18
C SER A 217 -2.45 -35.05 -5.37
N SER A 218 -1.24 -34.58 -5.72
CA SER A 218 -0.07 -34.74 -4.87
C SER A 218 -0.29 -34.06 -3.52
N ALA A 219 0.42 -34.53 -2.49
CA ALA A 219 0.35 -33.95 -1.15
C ALA A 219 0.67 -32.44 -1.16
N GLY A 220 1.70 -32.02 -1.91
CA GLY A 220 2.07 -30.60 -2.01
C GLY A 220 1.01 -29.74 -2.69
N ARG A 221 0.36 -30.24 -3.76
CA ARG A 221 -0.78 -29.52 -4.37
C ARG A 221 -1.96 -29.39 -3.41
N ALA A 222 -2.27 -30.44 -2.66
CA ALA A 222 -3.36 -30.42 -1.68
C ALA A 222 -3.08 -29.43 -0.53
N ARG A 223 -1.84 -29.38 -0.01
CA ARG A 223 -1.42 -28.39 1.00
C ARG A 223 -1.50 -26.96 0.46
N ASN A 224 -1.07 -26.72 -0.78
CA ASN A 224 -1.21 -25.42 -1.43
C ASN A 224 -2.66 -24.97 -1.54
N ILE A 225 -3.58 -25.89 -1.89
CA ILE A 225 -5.02 -25.59 -1.96
C ILE A 225 -5.57 -25.23 -0.58
N GLN A 226 -5.23 -26.01 0.45
CA GLN A 226 -5.66 -25.73 1.83
C GLN A 226 -5.14 -24.38 2.32
N LEU A 227 -3.85 -24.09 2.08
CA LEU A 227 -3.22 -22.83 2.47
C LEU A 227 -3.81 -21.64 1.71
N ALA A 228 -4.02 -21.76 0.40
CA ALA A 228 -4.64 -20.70 -0.38
C ALA A 228 -6.08 -20.46 0.06
N ALA A 229 -6.88 -21.51 0.27
CA ALA A 229 -8.26 -21.38 0.72
C ALA A 229 -8.36 -20.66 2.07
N SER A 230 -7.48 -20.99 3.04
CA SER A 230 -7.52 -20.38 4.38
C SER A 230 -7.31 -18.86 4.37
N ARG A 231 -6.66 -18.31 3.34
CA ARG A 231 -6.51 -16.84 3.18
C ARG A 231 -7.85 -16.12 3.04
N PHE A 232 -8.87 -16.80 2.54
CA PHE A 232 -10.21 -16.26 2.30
C PHE A 232 -11.22 -16.57 3.38
N HIS A 233 -10.89 -17.47 4.31
CA HIS A 233 -11.80 -17.86 5.39
C HIS A 233 -12.10 -16.67 6.31
N GLY A 234 -13.39 -16.43 6.52
CA GLY A 234 -13.95 -15.39 7.38
C GLY A 234 -13.90 -13.97 6.81
N LEU A 235 -13.61 -13.80 5.51
CA LEU A 235 -13.60 -12.48 4.89
C LEU A 235 -15.01 -11.90 4.78
N VAL A 236 -15.14 -10.61 5.09
CA VAL A 236 -16.39 -9.85 4.91
C VAL A 236 -16.21 -8.82 3.80
N ILE A 237 -17.06 -8.88 2.78
CA ILE A 237 -17.08 -7.97 1.64
C ILE A 237 -18.24 -6.98 1.80
N PRO A 238 -17.99 -5.69 2.06
CA PRO A 238 -19.03 -4.69 2.24
C PRO A 238 -19.92 -4.47 1.00
N PRO A 239 -21.13 -3.91 1.17
CA PRO A 239 -21.97 -3.45 0.07
C PRO A 239 -21.21 -2.53 -0.89
N GLY A 240 -21.28 -2.81 -2.19
CA GLY A 240 -20.65 -2.04 -3.26
C GLY A 240 -19.18 -2.39 -3.54
N GLU A 241 -18.50 -3.08 -2.63
CA GLU A 241 -17.07 -3.39 -2.74
C GLU A 241 -16.77 -4.47 -3.80
N VAL A 242 -15.58 -4.37 -4.40
CA VAL A 242 -15.07 -5.36 -5.34
C VAL A 242 -14.11 -6.29 -4.61
N PHE A 243 -14.47 -7.57 -4.53
CA PHE A 243 -13.56 -8.61 -4.10
C PHE A 243 -12.47 -8.81 -5.15
N SER A 244 -11.22 -8.90 -4.70
CA SER A 244 -10.04 -9.23 -5.50
C SER A 244 -9.38 -10.50 -4.95
N PHE A 245 -9.29 -11.53 -5.77
CA PHE A 245 -8.69 -12.80 -5.34
C PHE A 245 -7.21 -12.60 -4.98
N ASN A 246 -6.46 -11.90 -5.84
CA ASN A 246 -5.03 -11.68 -5.63
C ASN A 246 -4.73 -10.78 -4.43
N GLU A 247 -5.59 -9.79 -4.13
CA GLU A 247 -5.42 -8.92 -2.96
C GLU A 247 -5.43 -9.71 -1.65
N HIS A 248 -6.33 -10.70 -1.55
CA HIS A 248 -6.48 -11.50 -0.34
C HIS A 248 -5.57 -12.73 -0.31
N LEU A 249 -5.18 -13.28 -1.47
CA LEU A 249 -4.28 -14.43 -1.55
C LEU A 249 -2.91 -14.13 -0.91
N GLY A 250 -2.39 -12.92 -1.13
CA GLY A 250 -1.04 -12.54 -0.74
C GLY A 250 0.04 -13.20 -1.60
N GLU A 251 1.25 -13.25 -1.08
CA GLU A 251 2.41 -13.81 -1.78
C GLU A 251 2.31 -15.34 -1.93
N VAL A 252 2.62 -15.83 -3.12
CA VAL A 252 2.66 -17.27 -3.44
C VAL A 252 4.13 -17.71 -3.57
N SER A 253 4.76 -17.96 -2.43
CA SER A 253 6.18 -18.31 -2.32
C SER A 253 6.42 -19.44 -1.32
N ALA A 254 7.63 -20.00 -1.33
CA ALA A 254 8.03 -21.01 -0.36
C ALA A 254 8.04 -20.43 1.06
N GLU A 255 8.44 -19.17 1.21
CA GLU A 255 8.45 -18.39 2.44
C GLU A 255 7.04 -18.19 3.01
N ALA A 256 6.05 -18.01 2.12
CA ALA A 256 4.63 -17.96 2.48
C ALA A 256 4.03 -19.34 2.82
N GLY A 257 4.81 -20.42 2.70
CA GLY A 257 4.44 -21.79 3.04
C GLY A 257 3.96 -22.65 1.87
N TYR A 258 4.04 -22.16 0.63
CA TYR A 258 3.64 -22.93 -0.54
C TYR A 258 4.71 -23.92 -0.97
N GLU A 259 4.29 -25.12 -1.34
CA GLU A 259 5.15 -26.18 -1.85
C GLU A 259 5.21 -26.16 -3.39
N GLU A 260 6.33 -26.65 -3.94
CA GLU A 260 6.46 -26.82 -5.38
C GLU A 260 5.46 -27.84 -5.93
N SER A 261 4.68 -27.40 -6.92
CA SER A 261 3.73 -28.24 -7.61
C SER A 261 3.62 -27.80 -9.07
N LEU A 262 2.97 -28.62 -9.90
CA LEU A 262 2.83 -28.31 -11.32
C LEU A 262 1.92 -27.10 -11.50
N ILE A 263 2.44 -26.11 -12.23
CA ILE A 263 1.71 -24.97 -12.77
C ILE A 263 1.79 -25.00 -14.30
N ILE A 264 0.88 -24.30 -14.97
CA ILE A 264 0.96 -24.07 -16.41
C ILE A 264 1.77 -22.79 -16.63
N TRP A 265 2.85 -22.88 -17.41
CA TRP A 265 3.73 -21.77 -17.73
C TRP A 265 4.01 -21.74 -19.24
N GLY A 266 3.51 -20.71 -19.92
CA GLY A 266 3.60 -20.60 -21.37
C GLY A 266 2.80 -21.71 -22.05
N ASP A 267 3.51 -22.66 -22.68
CA ASP A 267 2.98 -23.78 -23.45
C ASP A 267 3.21 -25.16 -22.79
N ARG A 268 3.65 -25.17 -21.54
CA ARG A 268 4.07 -26.39 -20.81
C ARG A 268 3.81 -26.27 -19.32
N THR A 269 3.97 -27.38 -18.60
CA THR A 269 3.98 -27.38 -17.14
C THR A 269 5.38 -27.19 -16.58
N ARG A 270 5.45 -26.53 -15.43
CA ARG A 270 6.67 -26.39 -14.63
C ARG A 270 6.34 -26.55 -13.16
N ARG A 271 7.32 -26.97 -12.36
CA ARG A 271 7.23 -26.94 -10.91
C ARG A 271 7.57 -25.56 -10.38
N GLU A 272 6.61 -24.93 -9.72
CA GLU A 272 6.79 -23.68 -8.97
C GLU A 272 5.91 -23.73 -7.70
N PRO A 273 6.21 -22.92 -6.67
CA PRO A 273 5.33 -22.77 -5.51
C PRO A 273 3.90 -22.39 -5.92
N GLY A 274 2.89 -22.95 -5.24
CA GLY A 274 1.50 -22.54 -5.42
C GLY A 274 0.70 -23.29 -6.49
N GLY A 275 1.25 -24.35 -7.10
CA GLY A 275 0.44 -25.23 -7.94
C GLY A 275 -0.79 -25.75 -7.18
N GLY A 276 -1.98 -25.43 -7.69
CA GLY A 276 -3.28 -25.66 -7.01
C GLY A 276 -4.09 -24.38 -6.76
N VAL A 277 -3.47 -23.20 -6.69
CA VAL A 277 -4.16 -21.91 -6.39
C VAL A 277 -5.29 -21.60 -7.37
N CYS A 278 -5.11 -21.87 -8.66
CA CYS A 278 -6.16 -21.66 -9.68
C CYS A 278 -7.44 -22.47 -9.42
N GLN A 279 -7.35 -23.60 -8.71
CA GLN A 279 -8.53 -24.35 -8.29
C GLN A 279 -9.31 -23.62 -7.20
N VAL A 280 -8.63 -22.95 -6.28
CA VAL A 280 -9.24 -22.12 -5.25
C VAL A 280 -9.95 -20.93 -5.90
N SER A 281 -9.30 -20.24 -6.84
CA SER A 281 -9.93 -19.16 -7.62
C SER A 281 -11.14 -19.64 -8.43
N THR A 282 -11.03 -20.79 -9.11
CA THR A 282 -12.16 -21.39 -9.82
C THR A 282 -13.32 -21.70 -8.88
N THR A 283 -13.06 -22.15 -7.65
CA THR A 283 -14.11 -22.45 -6.66
C THR A 283 -14.79 -21.17 -6.17
N ALA A 284 -14.01 -20.13 -5.86
CA ALA A 284 -14.54 -18.81 -5.51
C ALA A 284 -15.37 -18.20 -6.65
N PHE A 285 -14.90 -18.33 -7.90
CA PHE A 285 -15.63 -17.91 -9.09
C PHE A 285 -16.96 -18.63 -9.23
N ARG A 286 -17.01 -19.93 -8.99
CA ARG A 286 -18.26 -20.70 -9.07
C ARG A 286 -19.26 -20.26 -8.00
N ALA A 287 -18.80 -19.99 -6.77
CA ALA A 287 -19.67 -19.46 -5.71
C ALA A 287 -20.21 -18.07 -6.09
N ALA A 288 -19.36 -17.17 -6.60
CA ALA A 288 -19.79 -15.86 -7.08
C ALA A 288 -20.73 -15.95 -8.30
N PHE A 289 -20.49 -16.91 -9.19
CA PHE A 289 -21.32 -17.18 -10.36
C PHE A 289 -22.74 -17.54 -9.93
N TRP A 290 -22.88 -18.54 -9.05
CA TRP A 290 -24.17 -19.05 -8.58
C TRP A 290 -24.88 -18.06 -7.64
N GLY A 291 -24.15 -17.24 -6.90
CA GLY A 291 -24.72 -16.12 -6.12
C GLY A 291 -25.23 -14.98 -7.00
N GLY A 292 -24.96 -15.01 -8.31
CA GLY A 292 -25.40 -13.99 -9.25
C GLY A 292 -24.70 -12.65 -9.03
N TYR A 293 -23.51 -12.65 -8.44
CA TYR A 293 -22.70 -11.44 -8.27
C TYR A 293 -22.13 -10.98 -9.62
N PRO A 294 -22.04 -9.68 -9.90
CA PRO A 294 -21.34 -9.17 -11.07
C PRO A 294 -19.89 -9.63 -11.09
N ILE A 295 -19.50 -10.34 -12.15
CA ILE A 295 -18.10 -10.74 -12.36
C ILE A 295 -17.40 -9.60 -13.07
N VAL A 296 -16.48 -8.94 -12.37
CA VAL A 296 -15.74 -7.76 -12.84
C VAL A 296 -14.55 -8.17 -13.68
N GLU A 297 -13.86 -9.23 -13.26
CA GLU A 297 -12.70 -9.78 -13.96
C GLU A 297 -12.72 -11.31 -13.87
N ARG A 298 -12.59 -11.97 -15.02
CA ARG A 298 -12.41 -13.42 -15.11
C ARG A 298 -11.59 -13.73 -16.36
N HIS A 299 -10.56 -14.55 -16.17
CA HIS A 299 -9.78 -15.14 -17.25
C HIS A 299 -9.91 -16.66 -17.20
N PRO A 300 -10.21 -17.35 -18.32
CA PRO A 300 -10.11 -18.80 -18.40
C PRO A 300 -8.63 -19.22 -18.54
N HIS A 301 -8.32 -20.48 -18.26
CA HIS A 301 -7.01 -21.02 -18.60
C HIS A 301 -6.80 -21.06 -20.11
N THR A 302 -5.55 -20.90 -20.55
CA THR A 302 -5.19 -21.04 -21.98
C THR A 302 -5.39 -22.47 -22.49
N PHE A 303 -5.21 -23.47 -21.62
CA PHE A 303 -5.39 -24.88 -21.94
C PHE A 303 -6.51 -25.48 -21.09
N ARG A 304 -7.17 -26.50 -21.64
CA ARG A 304 -8.20 -27.25 -20.94
C ARG A 304 -7.57 -28.12 -19.85
N VAL A 305 -8.01 -27.93 -18.61
CA VAL A 305 -7.50 -28.66 -17.43
C VAL A 305 -8.64 -29.42 -16.77
N SER A 306 -8.51 -30.74 -16.68
CA SER A 306 -9.56 -31.62 -16.15
C SER A 306 -9.91 -31.36 -14.69
N TRP A 307 -9.02 -30.74 -13.90
CA TRP A 307 -9.30 -30.35 -12.51
C TRP A 307 -10.46 -29.37 -12.36
N TYR A 308 -10.83 -28.67 -13.43
CA TYR A 308 -11.92 -27.69 -13.44
C TYR A 308 -13.19 -28.23 -14.10
N GLU A 309 -13.28 -29.55 -14.30
CA GLU A 309 -14.41 -30.20 -14.94
C GLU A 309 -15.14 -31.14 -13.98
N PRO A 310 -16.44 -31.37 -14.19
CA PRO A 310 -17.35 -30.67 -15.12
C PRO A 310 -17.86 -29.31 -14.56
N PRO A 311 -18.50 -28.47 -15.40
CA PRO A 311 -18.47 -28.48 -16.87
C PRO A 311 -17.21 -27.82 -17.45
N VAL A 312 -16.89 -28.11 -18.72
CA VAL A 312 -15.82 -27.43 -19.46
C VAL A 312 -16.16 -25.94 -19.59
N GLY A 313 -15.16 -25.05 -19.58
CA GLY A 313 -15.42 -23.61 -19.72
C GLY A 313 -15.79 -22.90 -18.42
N PHE A 314 -15.84 -23.59 -17.26
CA PHE A 314 -16.30 -23.02 -15.99
C PHE A 314 -15.17 -22.87 -14.95
N ASP A 315 -14.09 -22.22 -15.39
CA ASP A 315 -12.84 -22.02 -14.65
C ASP A 315 -12.43 -20.54 -14.57
N ALA A 316 -11.73 -20.16 -13.51
CA ALA A 316 -11.09 -18.86 -13.38
C ALA A 316 -9.62 -19.07 -13.00
N THR A 317 -8.71 -18.57 -13.82
CA THR A 317 -7.27 -18.62 -13.58
C THR A 317 -6.80 -17.34 -12.91
N VAL A 318 -5.71 -17.44 -12.15
CA VAL A 318 -5.06 -16.31 -11.48
C VAL A 318 -3.55 -16.45 -11.59
N TYR A 319 -2.88 -15.33 -11.77
CA TYR A 319 -1.42 -15.22 -11.80
C TYR A 319 -1.04 -13.81 -11.31
N PRO A 320 -0.81 -13.64 -9.99
CA PRO A 320 -0.52 -12.34 -9.41
C PRO A 320 0.75 -11.70 -10.00
N PRO A 321 0.79 -10.37 -10.19
CA PRO A 321 -0.33 -9.43 -10.07
C PRO A 321 -1.14 -9.27 -11.37
N ALA A 322 -0.76 -9.94 -12.47
CA ALA A 322 -1.22 -9.63 -13.82
C ALA A 322 -2.60 -10.21 -14.19
N VAL A 323 -2.97 -11.36 -13.63
CA VAL A 323 -4.22 -12.06 -13.93
C VAL A 323 -4.98 -12.31 -12.64
N ASP A 324 -6.20 -11.79 -12.53
CA ASP A 324 -6.99 -11.82 -11.30
C ASP A 324 -8.41 -12.35 -11.53
N PHE A 325 -9.07 -12.71 -10.44
CA PHE A 325 -10.50 -12.96 -10.40
C PHE A 325 -11.17 -11.94 -9.48
N LYS A 326 -12.15 -11.20 -10.01
CA LYS A 326 -12.87 -10.15 -9.28
C LYS A 326 -14.36 -10.25 -9.45
N PHE A 327 -15.09 -10.04 -8.36
CA PHE A 327 -16.54 -9.86 -8.39
C PHE A 327 -16.94 -8.72 -7.47
N GLN A 328 -18.10 -8.10 -7.73
CA GLN A 328 -18.63 -7.03 -6.90
C GLN A 328 -19.74 -7.56 -5.98
N ASN A 329 -19.74 -7.17 -4.70
CA ASN A 329 -20.93 -7.30 -3.88
C ASN A 329 -21.91 -6.15 -4.22
N ASP A 330 -22.83 -6.38 -5.15
CA ASP A 330 -23.82 -5.38 -5.57
C ASP A 330 -25.08 -5.33 -4.68
N THR A 331 -25.07 -6.04 -3.55
CA THR A 331 -26.20 -6.13 -2.63
C THR A 331 -26.11 -5.07 -1.53
N PRO A 332 -27.23 -4.71 -0.87
CA PRO A 332 -27.20 -3.77 0.26
C PRO A 332 -26.70 -4.40 1.56
N TYR A 333 -26.27 -5.68 1.54
CA TYR A 333 -25.86 -6.45 2.71
C TYR A 333 -24.39 -6.85 2.60
N HIS A 334 -23.73 -7.05 3.73
CA HIS A 334 -22.37 -7.59 3.71
C HIS A 334 -22.39 -9.05 3.27
N LEU A 335 -21.30 -9.49 2.66
CA LEU A 335 -21.08 -10.86 2.21
C LEU A 335 -19.96 -11.48 3.03
N LEU A 336 -20.25 -12.51 3.81
CA LEU A 336 -19.24 -13.34 4.46
C LEU A 336 -18.81 -14.46 3.52
N ILE A 337 -17.51 -14.68 3.41
CA ILE A 337 -16.90 -15.81 2.72
C ILE A 337 -16.32 -16.76 3.76
N GLU A 338 -16.86 -17.97 3.81
CA GLU A 338 -16.24 -19.09 4.50
C GLU A 338 -15.64 -20.05 3.49
N THR A 339 -14.47 -20.58 3.82
CA THR A 339 -13.86 -21.65 3.04
C THR A 339 -13.67 -22.89 3.89
N GLU A 340 -13.87 -24.05 3.28
CA GLU A 340 -13.60 -25.34 3.88
C GLU A 340 -12.73 -26.18 2.93
N THR A 341 -11.73 -26.87 3.48
CA THR A 341 -10.94 -27.84 2.73
C THR A 341 -10.99 -29.19 3.44
N ASP A 342 -11.62 -30.17 2.80
CA ASP A 342 -11.62 -31.55 3.25
C ASP A 342 -10.49 -32.30 2.55
N MET A 343 -9.43 -32.58 3.30
CA MET A 343 -8.24 -33.27 2.82
C MET A 343 -8.47 -34.76 2.56
N ALA A 344 -9.46 -35.37 3.21
CA ALA A 344 -9.80 -36.78 3.05
C ALA A 344 -10.69 -36.99 1.82
N ALA A 345 -11.72 -36.17 1.65
CA ALA A 345 -12.56 -36.18 0.44
C ALA A 345 -11.81 -35.61 -0.78
N GLY A 346 -10.82 -34.74 -0.54
CA GLY A 346 -10.10 -34.03 -1.57
C GLY A 346 -10.98 -32.97 -2.22
N THR A 347 -11.60 -32.11 -1.41
CA THR A 347 -12.51 -31.05 -1.87
C THR A 347 -12.23 -29.71 -1.21
N VAL A 348 -12.42 -28.63 -1.97
CA VAL A 348 -12.42 -27.25 -1.46
C VAL A 348 -13.78 -26.63 -1.75
N THR A 349 -14.35 -25.97 -0.74
CA THR A 349 -15.68 -25.35 -0.78
C THR A 349 -15.57 -23.89 -0.41
N PHE A 350 -16.28 -23.03 -1.14
CA PHE A 350 -16.54 -21.64 -0.78
C PHE A 350 -18.03 -21.50 -0.47
N ARG A 351 -18.36 -20.97 0.71
CA ARG A 351 -19.72 -20.65 1.16
C ARG A 351 -19.84 -19.16 1.35
N PHE A 352 -20.88 -18.60 0.77
CA PHE A 352 -21.18 -17.18 0.79
C PHE A 352 -22.44 -16.97 1.64
N TYR A 353 -22.31 -16.28 2.77
CA TYR A 353 -23.43 -15.93 3.64
C TYR A 353 -23.75 -14.44 3.54
N SER A 354 -25.04 -14.13 3.47
CA SER A 354 -25.54 -12.75 3.39
C SER A 354 -27.03 -12.75 3.75
N THR A 355 -27.81 -11.82 3.18
CA THR A 355 -29.28 -11.86 3.17
C THR A 355 -29.76 -12.11 1.75
N LYS A 356 -30.70 -13.04 1.55
CA LYS A 356 -31.28 -13.31 0.23
C LYS A 356 -31.96 -12.07 -0.33
N THR A 357 -31.69 -11.77 -1.60
CA THR A 357 -32.29 -10.65 -2.33
C THR A 357 -33.46 -11.07 -3.22
N GLY A 358 -33.81 -12.37 -3.29
CA GLY A 358 -34.76 -12.92 -4.27
C GLY A 358 -34.10 -13.27 -5.62
N ARG A 359 -32.78 -13.12 -5.73
CA ARG A 359 -31.98 -13.48 -6.89
C ARG A 359 -31.81 -15.00 -7.00
N THR A 360 -31.95 -15.53 -8.21
CA THR A 360 -31.65 -16.93 -8.56
C THR A 360 -30.86 -16.98 -9.87
N VAL A 361 -30.07 -18.04 -10.05
CA VAL A 361 -29.18 -18.20 -11.21
C VAL A 361 -29.43 -19.54 -11.87
N GLU A 362 -29.53 -19.52 -13.20
CA GLU A 362 -29.53 -20.70 -14.05
C GLU A 362 -28.32 -20.66 -15.00
N MET A 363 -27.84 -21.83 -15.38
CA MET A 363 -26.75 -21.99 -16.34
C MET A 363 -27.27 -22.71 -17.59
N GLU A 364 -26.96 -22.15 -18.76
CA GLU A 364 -27.23 -22.76 -20.07
C GLU A 364 -25.89 -23.02 -20.76
N GLY A 365 -25.70 -24.24 -21.27
CA GLY A 365 -24.43 -24.75 -21.77
C GLY A 365 -23.78 -25.78 -20.83
N PRO A 366 -22.49 -26.11 -21.02
CA PRO A 366 -21.57 -25.50 -21.96
C PRO A 366 -21.92 -25.81 -23.43
N ILE A 367 -21.79 -24.82 -24.30
CA ILE A 367 -21.83 -25.00 -25.75
C ILE A 367 -20.38 -25.08 -26.22
N GLU A 368 -19.98 -26.24 -26.75
CA GLU A 368 -18.64 -26.50 -27.26
C GLU A 368 -18.62 -26.34 -28.78
N GLU A 369 -17.76 -25.45 -29.28
CA GLU A 369 -17.62 -25.10 -30.70
C GLU A 369 -16.15 -25.03 -31.12
N ASN A 370 -15.90 -24.98 -32.43
CA ASN A 370 -14.56 -24.77 -33.01
C ASN A 370 -13.49 -25.72 -32.45
N VAL A 371 -13.81 -27.02 -32.33
CA VAL A 371 -12.86 -28.02 -31.83
C VAL A 371 -11.64 -28.09 -32.77
N VAL A 372 -10.46 -27.91 -32.19
CA VAL A 372 -9.17 -27.97 -32.88
C VAL A 372 -8.41 -29.18 -32.34
N PRO A 373 -8.19 -30.23 -33.14
CA PRO A 373 -7.43 -31.39 -32.71
C PRO A 373 -6.03 -31.02 -32.19
N HIS A 374 -5.55 -31.74 -31.20
CA HIS A 374 -4.15 -31.65 -30.78
C HIS A 374 -3.19 -32.06 -31.91
N GLY A 375 -1.99 -31.49 -31.89
CA GLY A 375 -0.92 -31.87 -32.81
C GLY A 375 -0.30 -33.23 -32.46
N PRO A 376 0.60 -33.75 -33.31
CA PRO A 376 1.31 -35.00 -33.02
C PRO A 376 2.16 -34.90 -31.75
N PRO A 377 2.48 -36.03 -31.09
CA PRO A 377 3.38 -36.05 -29.94
C PRO A 377 4.73 -35.39 -30.21
N ILE A 378 5.22 -34.66 -29.21
CA ILE A 378 6.53 -34.01 -29.23
C ILE A 378 7.49 -34.87 -28.39
N TYR A 379 8.65 -35.19 -28.95
CA TYR A 379 9.72 -35.91 -28.27
C TYR A 379 10.88 -34.96 -28.00
N GLU A 380 11.25 -34.82 -26.74
CA GLU A 380 12.33 -33.94 -26.29
C GLU A 380 13.42 -34.76 -25.60
N GLU A 381 14.67 -34.57 -26.01
CA GLU A 381 15.80 -35.23 -25.38
C GLU A 381 16.02 -34.69 -23.96
N ASP A 382 16.30 -35.59 -23.03
CA ASP A 382 16.60 -35.28 -21.62
C ASP A 382 17.92 -35.96 -21.21
N PRO A 383 19.02 -35.20 -21.08
CA PRO A 383 20.33 -35.75 -20.71
C PRO A 383 20.42 -36.12 -19.23
N THR A 384 19.37 -35.90 -18.44
CA THR A 384 19.31 -36.33 -17.04
C THR A 384 18.70 -37.73 -16.88
N LEU A 385 17.98 -38.21 -17.90
CA LEU A 385 17.35 -39.53 -17.91
C LEU A 385 18.23 -40.58 -18.59
N PRO A 386 18.33 -41.81 -18.05
CA PRO A 386 19.10 -42.90 -18.66
C PRO A 386 18.67 -43.18 -20.11
N LYS A 387 19.66 -43.44 -20.98
CA LYS A 387 19.41 -43.80 -22.38
C LYS A 387 18.40 -44.93 -22.52
N GLY A 388 17.41 -44.75 -23.38
CA GLY A 388 16.32 -45.71 -23.60
C GLY A 388 15.08 -45.51 -22.70
N THR A 389 15.13 -44.58 -21.74
CA THR A 389 13.95 -44.19 -20.96
C THR A 389 13.06 -43.27 -21.78
N VAL A 390 11.74 -43.52 -21.80
CA VAL A 390 10.74 -42.59 -22.35
C VAL A 390 9.74 -42.26 -21.25
N LYS A 391 9.55 -40.98 -20.95
CA LYS A 391 8.65 -40.51 -19.90
C LYS A 391 7.71 -39.45 -20.46
N GLN A 392 6.41 -39.72 -20.44
CA GLN A 392 5.42 -38.69 -20.75
C GLN A 392 5.36 -37.64 -19.63
N VAL A 393 5.36 -36.37 -20.00
CA VAL A 393 5.31 -35.23 -19.08
C VAL A 393 4.14 -34.29 -19.34
N GLU A 394 3.57 -34.32 -20.55
CA GLU A 394 2.33 -33.61 -20.91
C GLU A 394 1.35 -34.55 -21.60
N TRP A 395 0.06 -34.28 -21.45
CA TRP A 395 -1.02 -35.09 -21.99
C TRP A 395 -1.89 -34.28 -22.94
N ALA A 396 -2.12 -34.81 -24.13
CA ALA A 396 -2.79 -34.09 -25.18
C ALA A 396 -4.25 -33.75 -24.84
N ARG A 397 -4.69 -32.58 -25.29
CA ARG A 397 -6.07 -32.10 -25.21
C ARG A 397 -6.39 -31.32 -26.47
N ASP A 398 -7.56 -31.58 -27.04
CA ASP A 398 -8.06 -30.76 -28.14
C ASP A 398 -8.38 -29.35 -27.65
N GLY A 399 -8.09 -28.37 -28.49
CA GLY A 399 -8.55 -27.01 -28.31
C GLY A 399 -10.04 -26.90 -28.65
N MET A 400 -10.70 -25.89 -28.12
CA MET A 400 -12.11 -25.61 -28.38
C MET A 400 -12.49 -24.22 -27.86
N ASP A 401 -13.56 -23.67 -28.43
CA ASP A 401 -14.28 -22.54 -27.88
C ASP A 401 -15.45 -23.05 -27.03
N VAL A 402 -15.64 -22.51 -25.83
CA VAL A 402 -16.72 -22.89 -24.92
C VAL A 402 -17.51 -21.66 -24.49
N ILE A 403 -18.83 -21.75 -24.59
CA ILE A 403 -19.77 -20.71 -24.19
C ILE A 403 -20.66 -21.22 -23.07
N ILE A 404 -20.72 -20.46 -21.97
CA ILE A 404 -21.67 -20.66 -20.88
C ILE A 404 -22.52 -19.39 -20.76
N TYR A 405 -23.84 -19.55 -20.71
CA TYR A 405 -24.74 -18.44 -20.40
C TYR A 405 -25.19 -18.50 -18.95
N ARG A 406 -25.01 -17.39 -18.22
CA ARG A 406 -25.60 -17.19 -16.89
C ARG A 406 -26.90 -16.41 -17.02
N ILE A 407 -28.00 -16.99 -16.55
CA ILE A 407 -29.31 -16.35 -16.55
C ILE A 407 -29.63 -15.99 -15.10
N ILE A 408 -29.71 -14.68 -14.82
CA ILE A 408 -30.04 -14.16 -13.50
C ILE A 408 -31.51 -13.76 -13.49
N LYS A 409 -32.25 -14.28 -12.51
CA LYS A 409 -33.65 -13.95 -12.27
C LYS A 409 -33.81 -13.24 -10.94
N GLN A 410 -34.70 -12.26 -10.89
CA GLN A 410 -35.17 -11.58 -9.70
C GLN A 410 -36.64 -11.93 -9.52
N ASP A 411 -36.99 -12.59 -8.41
CA ASP A 411 -38.37 -12.98 -8.11
C ASP A 411 -39.03 -13.76 -9.28
N GLY A 412 -38.25 -14.64 -9.91
CA GLY A 412 -38.66 -15.47 -11.05
C GLY A 412 -38.59 -14.79 -12.42
N LYS A 413 -38.39 -13.48 -12.51
CA LYS A 413 -38.26 -12.75 -13.78
C LYS A 413 -36.80 -12.62 -14.20
N VAL A 414 -36.46 -12.98 -15.43
CA VAL A 414 -35.11 -12.78 -15.99
C VAL A 414 -34.77 -11.29 -16.01
N ILE A 415 -33.68 -10.92 -15.34
CA ILE A 415 -33.15 -9.55 -15.30
C ILE A 415 -31.86 -9.41 -16.10
N LYS A 416 -31.12 -10.51 -16.29
CA LYS A 416 -29.83 -10.49 -17.01
C LYS A 416 -29.55 -11.85 -17.64
N ARG A 417 -28.96 -11.84 -18.83
CA ARG A 417 -28.35 -13.01 -19.46
C ARG A 417 -26.93 -12.65 -19.88
N GLU A 418 -25.94 -13.30 -19.29
CA GLU A 418 -24.53 -12.99 -19.49
C GLU A 418 -23.83 -14.13 -20.23
N LYS A 419 -22.94 -13.78 -21.16
CA LYS A 419 -22.12 -14.73 -21.90
C LYS A 419 -20.74 -14.83 -21.26
N PHE A 420 -20.36 -16.03 -20.86
CA PHE A 420 -18.99 -16.39 -20.49
C PHE A 420 -18.37 -17.18 -21.65
N PHE A 421 -17.19 -16.77 -22.08
CA PHE A 421 -16.48 -17.36 -23.22
C PHE A 421 -15.10 -17.82 -22.78
N SER A 422 -14.76 -19.07 -23.09
CA SER A 422 -13.44 -19.64 -22.90
C SER A 422 -12.89 -20.14 -24.23
N ARG A 423 -11.65 -19.79 -24.55
CA ARG A 423 -10.93 -20.32 -25.72
C ARG A 423 -9.74 -21.13 -25.24
N TYR A 424 -9.79 -22.44 -25.46
CA TYR A 424 -8.71 -23.36 -25.14
C TYR A 424 -7.89 -23.67 -26.38
N LYS A 425 -6.57 -23.55 -26.27
CA LYS A 425 -5.64 -23.99 -27.31
C LYS A 425 -5.49 -25.52 -27.26
N PRO A 426 -5.25 -26.17 -28.41
CA PRO A 426 -4.82 -27.57 -28.41
C PRO A 426 -3.49 -27.70 -27.66
N TRP A 427 -3.35 -28.80 -26.93
CA TRP A 427 -2.15 -29.18 -26.20
C TRP A 427 -1.70 -30.56 -26.68
N CYS A 428 -0.43 -30.71 -27.03
CA CYS A 428 0.11 -31.98 -27.51
C CYS A 428 0.61 -32.85 -26.34
N ASP A 429 0.75 -34.14 -26.60
CA ASP A 429 1.56 -35.00 -25.74
C ASP A 429 3.02 -34.58 -25.83
N VAL A 430 3.72 -34.58 -24.70
CA VAL A 430 5.18 -34.35 -24.66
C VAL A 430 5.85 -35.51 -23.93
N PHE A 431 6.84 -36.11 -24.58
CA PHE A 431 7.64 -37.22 -24.07
C PHE A 431 9.10 -36.79 -23.92
N LYS A 432 9.65 -36.97 -22.71
CA LYS A 432 11.08 -36.87 -22.43
C LYS A 432 11.78 -38.18 -22.76
N VAL A 433 12.77 -38.14 -23.64
CA VAL A 433 13.56 -39.29 -24.08
C VAL A 433 14.95 -39.19 -23.47
N GLY A 434 15.35 -40.18 -22.67
CA GLY A 434 16.64 -40.17 -22.00
C GLY A 434 17.80 -40.34 -22.96
N THR A 435 18.81 -39.48 -22.82
CA THR A 435 20.05 -39.51 -23.61
C THR A 435 21.30 -39.61 -22.75
N LYS A 436 21.16 -39.75 -21.42
CA LYS A 436 22.29 -39.92 -20.51
C LYS A 436 23.01 -41.24 -20.78
N GLU A 437 24.24 -41.16 -21.26
CA GLU A 437 25.15 -42.30 -21.34
C GLU A 437 25.69 -42.63 -19.94
N GLU A 438 26.01 -43.91 -19.68
CA GLU A 438 26.43 -44.42 -18.35
C GLU A 438 27.64 -43.69 -17.76
#